data_AF-A0A4Y2HBX7-F1
#
_entry.id   AF-A0A4Y2HBX7-F1
#
_cell.length_a   1.000
_cell.length_b   1.000
_cell.length_c   1.000
_cell.angle_alpha   90.00
_cell.angle_beta   90.00
_cell.angle_gamma   90.00
#
_symmetry.space_group_name_H-M   'P 1'
#
loop_
_entity.id
_entity.type
_entity.pdbx_description
1 polymer ?
#
loop_
_entity_poly.entity_id
_entity_poly.type
_entity_poly.pdbx_seq_one_letter_code
_entity_poly.pdbx_strand_id
1 'polypeptide(L)'
;MIIGKSKKPTGFKNVNISSLPVYYRNQKSAWDEEQLASGEIKAYFLLPNVTSLLQPLDQDALENLKLNYRKKLLGKLIEDLEEQRATECLK
;
A
#
# COMPACT_ATOMS: atom_id res chain seq x y z
N MET A 1 -2.41 13.85 -10.37
CA MET A 1 -0.97 13.86 -10.75
C MET A 1 -0.21 13.00 -9.74
N ILE A 2 0.59 12.03 -10.19
CA ILE A 2 1.40 11.15 -9.34
C ILE A 2 2.87 11.54 -9.53
N ILE A 3 3.61 11.72 -8.44
CA ILE A 3 5.03 12.10 -8.47
C ILE A 3 5.83 10.99 -7.80
N GLY A 4 6.93 10.55 -8.43
CA GLY A 4 7.72 9.45 -7.92
C GLY A 4 9.22 9.58 -8.18
N LYS A 5 10.00 8.89 -7.36
CA LYS A 5 11.46 8.90 -7.39
C LYS A 5 12.07 8.22 -8.60
N SER A 6 11.44 7.13 -9.05
CA SER A 6 11.93 6.32 -10.15
C SER A 6 11.40 6.82 -11.49
N LYS A 7 12.22 6.84 -12.54
CA LYS A 7 11.74 7.20 -13.88
C LYS A 7 10.82 6.11 -14.44
N LYS A 8 11.00 4.87 -13.98
CA LYS A 8 10.19 3.70 -14.31
C LYS A 8 9.81 2.97 -13.02
N PRO A 9 8.71 3.37 -12.35
CA PRO A 9 8.28 2.75 -11.10
C PRO A 9 8.01 1.25 -11.28
N THR A 10 8.39 0.48 -10.26
CA THR A 10 8.30 -0.99 -10.27
C THR A 10 6.88 -1.49 -10.49
N GLY A 11 5.90 -0.86 -9.85
CA GLY A 11 4.48 -1.18 -10.00
C GLY A 11 3.88 -0.90 -11.38
N PHE A 12 4.60 -0.19 -12.27
CA PHE A 12 4.15 0.13 -13.62
C PHE A 12 5.17 -0.29 -14.70
N LYS A 13 6.06 -1.25 -14.39
CA LYS A 13 7.12 -1.67 -15.32
C LYS A 13 6.62 -2.14 -16.69
N ASN A 14 5.41 -2.71 -16.72
CA ASN A 14 4.76 -3.28 -17.90
C ASN A 14 3.49 -2.52 -18.30
N VAL A 15 3.27 -1.32 -17.76
CA VAL A 15 2.13 -0.47 -18.08
C VAL A 15 2.63 0.75 -18.83
N ASN A 16 1.92 1.13 -19.90
CA ASN A 16 2.20 2.39 -20.56
C ASN A 16 1.71 3.54 -19.67
N ILE A 17 2.65 4.25 -19.06
CA ILE A 17 2.36 5.35 -18.13
C ILE A 17 1.61 6.50 -18.82
N SER A 18 1.81 6.73 -20.13
CA SER A 18 1.09 7.79 -20.85
C SER A 18 -0.35 7.41 -21.20
N SER A 19 -0.72 6.12 -21.12
CA SER A 19 -2.09 5.68 -21.34
C SER A 19 -2.93 5.68 -20.06
N LEU A 20 -2.34 5.99 -18.90
CA LEU A 20 -3.08 6.12 -17.66
C LEU A 20 -3.82 7.46 -17.64
N PRO A 21 -5.04 7.53 -17.09
CA PRO A 21 -5.77 8.79 -16.90
C PRO A 21 -5.14 9.69 -15.81
N VAL A 22 -3.89 9.42 -15.45
CA VAL A 22 -3.16 10.06 -14.36
C VAL A 22 -1.74 10.40 -14.82
N TYR A 23 -1.42 11.69 -14.83
CA TYR A 23 -0.10 12.19 -15.19
C TYR A 23 0.96 11.79 -14.16
N TYR A 24 2.01 11.08 -14.59
CA TYR A 24 3.15 10.67 -13.76
C TYR A 24 4.38 11.54 -14.04
N ARG A 25 5.00 12.09 -13.00
CA ARG A 25 6.27 12.85 -13.10
C ARG A 25 7.36 12.21 -12.24
N ASN A 26 8.54 12.04 -12.83
CA ASN A 26 9.74 11.64 -12.09
C ASN A 26 10.39 12.84 -11.39
N GLN A 27 10.74 12.71 -10.11
CA GLN A 27 11.52 13.71 -9.37
C GLN A 27 12.60 13.03 -8.52
N LYS A 28 13.87 13.37 -8.77
CA LYS A 28 15.02 12.72 -8.12
C LYS A 28 15.13 13.12 -6.64
N SER A 29 14.95 14.40 -6.34
CA SER A 29 14.87 14.99 -4.99
C SER A 29 13.43 14.89 -4.44
N ALA A 30 13.26 14.79 -3.12
CA ALA A 30 11.93 14.83 -2.49
C ALA A 30 11.66 16.22 -1.90
N TRP A 31 12.68 17.08 -1.93
CA TRP A 31 12.83 18.24 -1.07
C TRP A 31 12.83 19.53 -1.88
N ASP A 32 12.56 19.44 -3.18
CA ASP A 32 12.26 20.64 -3.95
C ASP A 32 10.82 21.04 -3.60
N GLU A 33 10.75 22.00 -2.68
CA GLU A 33 9.58 22.70 -2.15
C GLU A 33 8.86 23.57 -3.19
N GLU A 34 9.39 23.66 -4.41
CA GLU A 34 8.73 24.35 -5.49
C GLU A 34 7.40 23.63 -5.75
N GLN A 35 6.33 24.23 -5.22
CA GLN A 35 5.00 23.66 -5.18
C GLN A 35 4.70 23.05 -6.54
N LEU A 36 4.59 21.72 -6.57
CA LEU A 36 4.30 20.96 -7.78
C LEU A 36 2.83 21.20 -8.12
N ALA A 37 2.58 22.37 -8.70
CA ALA A 37 1.28 22.80 -9.18
C ALA A 37 1.22 22.46 -10.67
N SER A 38 0.32 21.53 -11.00
CA SER A 38 -0.13 21.35 -12.39
C SER A 38 -1.57 21.85 -12.44
N GLY A 39 -1.72 23.12 -12.85
CA GLY A 39 -3.00 23.83 -12.73
C GLY A 39 -3.40 24.05 -11.27
N GLU A 40 -4.65 23.68 -10.93
CA GLU A 40 -5.22 23.85 -9.58
C GLU A 40 -4.82 22.76 -8.58
N ILE A 41 -4.19 21.67 -9.05
CA ILE A 41 -3.82 20.55 -8.19
C ILE A 41 -2.48 20.85 -7.52
N LYS A 42 -2.53 21.12 -6.22
CA LYS A 42 -1.34 21.33 -5.36
C LYS A 42 -0.93 20.00 -4.73
N ALA A 43 0.28 19.54 -5.03
CA ALA A 43 0.89 18.44 -4.32
C ALA A 43 1.74 18.99 -3.16
N TYR A 44 1.47 18.51 -1.94
CA TYR A 44 2.24 18.81 -0.74
C TYR A 44 3.07 17.59 -0.36
N PHE A 45 4.37 17.76 -0.13
CA PHE A 45 5.19 16.73 0.49
C PHE A 45 4.95 16.76 1.99
N LEU A 46 4.56 15.62 2.55
CA LEU A 46 4.50 15.46 4.00
C LEU A 46 5.93 15.32 4.55
N LEU A 47 6.20 15.94 5.69
CA LEU A 47 7.49 15.84 6.35
C LEU A 47 7.85 14.36 6.62
N PRO A 48 9.14 14.01 6.64
CA PRO A 48 9.57 12.70 7.09
C PRO A 48 9.00 12.45 8.51
N ASN A 49 8.41 11.28 8.73
CA ASN A 49 7.89 10.81 10.03
C ASN A 49 6.47 11.26 10.45
N VAL A 50 5.69 11.93 9.59
CA VAL A 50 4.24 12.19 9.85
C VAL A 50 3.29 11.32 9.03
N THR A 51 3.81 10.39 8.22
CA THR A 51 3.03 9.47 7.39
C THR A 51 2.01 8.70 8.21
N SER A 52 2.38 8.17 9.38
CA SER A 52 1.46 7.40 10.23
C SER A 52 0.39 8.25 10.93
N LEU A 53 0.62 9.54 11.17
CA LEU A 53 -0.31 10.44 11.88
C LEU A 53 -1.29 11.15 10.93
N LEU A 54 -0.88 11.39 9.68
CA LEU A 54 -1.66 12.13 8.68
C LEU A 54 -2.18 11.26 7.52
N GLN A 55 -1.77 9.99 7.42
CA GLN A 55 -2.32 9.07 6.43
C GLN A 55 -3.35 8.13 7.09
N PRO A 56 -4.65 8.47 7.07
CA PRO A 56 -5.69 7.64 7.67
C PRO A 56 -5.76 6.22 7.09
N LEU A 57 -5.20 6.03 5.88
CA LEU A 57 -5.08 4.72 5.24
C LEU A 57 -4.12 3.77 5.99
N ASP A 58 -3.01 4.31 6.49
CA ASP A 58 -1.97 3.51 7.12
C ASP A 58 -2.27 3.22 8.60
N GLN A 59 -3.12 4.04 9.22
CA GLN A 59 -3.53 3.85 10.61
C GLN A 59 -4.72 2.88 10.71
N ASP A 60 -5.89 3.20 10.16
CA ASP A 60 -7.09 2.38 10.38
C ASP A 60 -7.24 1.23 9.38
N ALA A 61 -7.05 1.50 8.08
CA ALA A 61 -7.33 0.48 7.07
C ALA A 61 -6.28 -0.63 7.10
N LEU A 62 -5.00 -0.29 7.29
CA LEU A 62 -3.92 -1.27 7.39
C LEU A 62 -3.99 -2.09 8.69
N GLU A 63 -4.36 -1.47 9.81
CA GLU A 63 -4.55 -2.19 11.08
C GLU A 63 -5.70 -3.20 10.96
N ASN A 64 -6.86 -2.76 10.47
CA ASN A 64 -8.02 -3.63 10.26
C ASN A 64 -7.72 -4.76 9.26
N LEU A 65 -6.97 -4.47 8.20
CA LEU A 65 -6.52 -5.49 7.24
C LEU A 65 -5.63 -6.54 7.90
N LYS A 66 -4.63 -6.10 8.70
CA LYS A 66 -3.73 -7.00 9.44
C LYS A 66 -4.49 -7.86 10.46
N LEU A 67 -5.43 -7.26 11.19
CA LEU A 67 -6.27 -7.96 12.16
C LEU A 67 -7.14 -9.03 11.48
N ASN A 68 -7.82 -8.66 10.39
CA ASN A 68 -8.66 -9.59 9.62
C ASN A 68 -7.85 -10.72 8.99
N TYR A 69 -6.64 -10.44 8.50
CA TYR A 69 -5.74 -11.47 7.98
C TYR A 69 -5.34 -12.47 9.07
N ARG A 70 -4.91 -11.98 10.25
CA ARG A 70 -4.54 -12.84 11.39
C ARG A 70 -5.71 -13.70 11.84
N LYS A 71 -6.90 -13.13 11.95
CA LYS A 71 -8.12 -13.87 12.31
C LYS A 71 -8.41 -15.01 11.32
N LYS A 72 -8.34 -14.73 10.02
CA LYS A 72 -8.56 -15.74 8.97
C LYS A 72 -7.47 -16.83 8.96
N LEU A 73 -6.21 -16.44 9.16
CA LEU A 73 -5.09 -17.39 9.19
C LEU A 73 -5.20 -18.33 10.39
N LEU A 74 -5.50 -17.81 11.58
CA LEU A 74 -5.69 -18.63 12.78
C LEU A 74 -6.91 -19.54 12.64
N GLY A 75 -8.01 -19.07 12.04
CA GLY A 75 -9.17 -19.91 11.74
C GLY A 75 -8.79 -21.14 10.91
N LYS A 76 -8.09 -20.93 9.79
CA LYS A 76 -7.61 -22.03 8.94
C LYS A 76 -6.68 -23.00 9.65
N LEU A 77 -5.73 -22.48 10.45
CA LEU A 77 -4.81 -23.32 11.20
C LEU A 77 -5.53 -24.18 12.25
N ILE A 78 -6.58 -23.64 12.89
CA ILE A 78 -7.39 -24.39 13.85
C ILE A 78 -8.21 -25.47 13.12
N GLU A 79 -8.82 -25.13 11.98
CA GLU A 79 -9.52 -26.09 11.12
C GLU A 79 -8.60 -27.26 10.72
N ASP A 80 -7.38 -26.95 10.26
CA ASP A 80 -6.38 -27.96 9.88
C ASP A 80 -6.00 -28.88 11.06
N LEU A 81 -5.92 -28.33 12.29
CA LEU A 81 -5.61 -29.08 13.51
C LEU A 81 -6.77 -29.95 14.00
N GLU A 82 -8.02 -29.46 13.85
CA GLU A 82 -9.23 -30.24 14.16
C GLU A 82 -9.38 -31.42 13.19
N GLU A 83 -9.09 -31.21 11.91
CA GLU A 83 -9.17 -32.25 10.88
C GLU A 83 -8.11 -33.34 11.10
N GLN A 84 -6.87 -32.96 11.44
CA GLN A 84 -5.82 -33.91 11.83
C GLN A 84 -6.21 -34.75 13.05
N ARG A 85 -6.76 -34.13 14.10
CA ARG A 85 -7.26 -34.84 15.29
C ARG A 85 -8.40 -35.80 14.98
N ALA A 86 -9.35 -35.41 14.12
CA ALA A 86 -10.45 -36.28 13.72
C ALA A 86 -9.95 -37.51 12.95
N THR A 87 -8.96 -37.35 12.06
CA THR A 87 -8.32 -38.49 11.37
C THR A 87 -7.47 -39.39 12.27
N GLU A 88 -6.92 -38.88 13.38
CA GLU A 88 -6.21 -39.70 14.37
C GLU A 88 -7.17 -40.51 15.25
N CYS A 89 -8.33 -39.95 15.63
CA CYS A 89 -9.34 -40.67 16.41
C CYS A 89 -10.07 -41.79 15.64
N LEU A 90 -9.98 -41.81 14.31
CA LEU A 90 -10.58 -42.83 13.45
C LEU A 90 -9.60 -43.97 13.09
N LYS A 91 -8.36 -43.94 13.58
CA LYS A 91 -7.37 -45.02 13.47
C LYS A 91 -7.32 -45.84 14.76
#